data_AF-A0A662P9Z7-F1
#
_entry.id   AF-A0A662P9Z7-F1
#
_cell.length_a   1.000
_cell.length_b   1.000
_cell.length_c   1.000
_cell.angle_alpha   90.00
_cell.angle_beta   90.00
_cell.angle_gamma   90.00
#
_symmetry.space_group_name_H-M   'P 1'
#
loop_
_entity.id
_entity.type
_entity.pdbx_description
1 polymer ?
#
loop_
_entity_poly.entity_id
_entity_poly.type
_entity_poly.pdbx_seq_one_letter_code
_entity_poly.pdbx_strand_id
1 'polypeptide(L)' 'MLSRKLLKIYEEAVPHIVYLEKVKKILLSLEGKPKEDVIKTLKEYEKKADPTLRTDIKILLRYIEKE' A
#
# COMPACT_ATOMS: atom_id res chain seq x y z
N MET A 1 -8.19 3.34 13.76
CA MET A 1 -7.69 4.67 13.38
C MET A 1 -6.45 4.44 12.52
N LEU A 2 -6.55 4.64 11.19
CA LEU A 2 -5.38 4.65 10.32
C LEU A 2 -4.35 5.61 10.91
N SER A 3 -3.16 5.09 11.24
CA SER A 3 -2.01 5.92 11.60
C SER A 3 -1.89 7.02 10.56
N ARG A 4 -1.96 8.30 10.99
CA ARG A 4 -1.99 9.49 10.11
C ARG A 4 -0.95 9.46 8.98
N LYS A 5 0.17 8.75 9.19
CA LYS A 5 1.23 8.51 8.20
C LYS A 5 0.79 7.65 7.01
N LEU A 6 0.16 6.51 7.26
CA LEU A 6 -0.24 5.56 6.22
C LEU A 6 -1.34 6.12 5.31
N LEU A 7 -2.23 6.95 5.89
CA LEU A 7 -3.25 7.68 5.13
C LEU A 7 -2.61 8.72 4.20
N LYS A 8 -1.64 9.51 4.69
CA LYS A 8 -0.90 10.49 3.86
C LYS A 8 -0.18 9.82 2.70
N ILE A 9 0.54 8.73 2.96
CA ILE A 9 1.22 7.95 1.92
C ILE A 9 0.22 7.44 0.89
N TYR A 10 -0.94 6.95 1.32
CA TYR A 10 -2.00 6.55 0.41
C TYR A 10 -2.50 7.74 -0.43
N GLU A 11 -2.80 8.88 0.18
CA GLU A 11 -3.26 10.08 -0.52
C GLU A 11 -2.25 10.59 -1.57
N GLU A 12 -0.94 10.52 -1.27
CA GLU A 12 0.11 10.87 -2.25
C GLU A 12 0.25 9.83 -3.37
N ALA A 13 -0.04 8.56 -3.09
CA ALA A 13 0.03 7.50 -4.08
C ALA A 13 -1.26 7.38 -4.93
N VAL A 14 -2.41 7.86 -4.45
CA VAL A 14 -3.72 7.85 -5.13
C VAL A 14 -3.64 8.28 -6.61
N PRO A 15 -3.00 9.41 -6.99
CA PRO A 15 -2.95 9.83 -8.40
C PRO A 15 -2.18 8.87 -9.31
N HIS A 16 -1.39 7.97 -8.73
CA HIS A 16 -0.57 6.98 -9.45
C HIS A 16 -1.13 5.56 -9.35
N ILE A 17 -2.18 5.33 -8.55
CA ILE A 17 -2.78 4.02 -8.34
C ILE A 17 -4.04 3.87 -9.19
N VAL A 18 -4.09 2.80 -9.99
CA VAL A 18 -5.26 2.48 -10.81
C VAL A 18 -6.32 1.73 -9.99
N TYR A 19 -5.92 0.72 -9.22
CA TYR A 19 -6.83 -0.09 -8.40
C TYR A 19 -7.01 0.44 -6.97
N LEU A 20 -7.52 1.66 -6.85
CA LEU A 20 -7.69 2.37 -5.57
C LEU A 20 -8.45 1.55 -4.52
N GLU A 21 -9.55 0.90 -4.90
CA GLU A 21 -10.36 0.10 -3.97
C GLU A 21 -9.63 -1.14 -3.44
N LYS A 22 -8.90 -1.86 -4.30
CA LYS A 22 -8.14 -3.04 -3.87
C LYS A 22 -7.01 -2.62 -2.94
N VAL A 23 -6.27 -1.58 -3.31
CA VAL A 23 -5.16 -1.07 -2.48
C VAL A 23 -5.68 -0.57 -1.14
N LYS A 24 -6.79 0.16 -1.11
CA LYS A 24 -7.44 0.62 0.13
C LYS A 24 -7.85 -0.55 1.03
N LYS A 25 -8.44 -1.62 0.49
CA LYS A 25 -8.79 -2.82 1.27
C LYS A 25 -7.57 -3.50 1.90
N ILE A 26 -6.47 -3.58 1.16
CA ILE A 26 -5.21 -4.13 1.67
C ILE A 26 -4.70 -3.24 2.81
N LEU A 27 -4.68 -1.92 2.62
CA LEU A 27 -4.20 -0.98 3.64
C LEU A 27 -5.06 -0.98 4.91
N LEU A 28 -6.39 -1.07 4.77
CA LEU A 28 -7.31 -1.22 5.91
C LEU A 28 -7.04 -2.51 6.69
N SER A 29 -6.70 -3.61 6.00
CA SER A 29 -6.34 -4.88 6.65
C SER A 29 -4.97 -4.84 7.34
N LEU A 30 -4.17 -3.82 7.03
CA LEU A 30 -2.85 -3.58 7.58
C LEU A 30 -2.85 -2.42 8.60
N GLU A 31 -4.02 -1.84 8.87
CA GLU A 31 -4.19 -0.77 9.84
C GLU A 31 -3.73 -1.24 11.23
N GLY A 32 -2.84 -0.47 11.87
CA GLY A 32 -2.33 -0.78 13.21
C GLY A 32 -1.19 -1.80 13.24
N LYS A 33 -0.78 -2.36 12.10
CA LYS A 33 0.42 -3.20 12.03
C LYS A 33 1.71 -2.37 12.00
N PRO A 34 2.83 -2.91 12.50
CA PRO A 34 4.12 -2.25 12.37
C PRO A 34 4.53 -2.14 10.89
N LYS A 35 5.29 -1.10 10.56
CA LYS A 35 5.73 -0.78 9.19
C LYS A 35 6.34 -1.99 8.47
N GLU A 36 7.14 -2.78 9.17
CA GLU A 36 7.77 -4.00 8.63
C GLU A 36 6.74 -5.04 8.18
N ASP A 37 5.69 -5.29 8.97
CA ASP A 37 4.59 -6.19 8.62
C ASP A 37 3.79 -5.68 7.42
N VAL A 38 3.59 -4.36 7.34
CA VAL A 38 2.92 -3.72 6.21
C VAL A 38 3.71 -3.95 4.93
N ILE A 39 5.02 -3.68 4.95
CA ILE A 39 5.91 -3.90 3.80
C ILE A 39 5.95 -5.37 3.40
N LYS A 40 6.10 -6.28 4.38
CA LYS A 40 6.13 -7.72 4.13
C LYS A 40 4.84 -8.19 3.45
N THR A 41 3.69 -7.78 3.98
CA THR A 41 2.40 -8.16 3.42
C THR A 41 2.20 -7.58 2.02
N LEU A 42 2.53 -6.30 1.80
CA LEU A 42 2.45 -5.68 0.48
C LEU A 42 3.36 -6.39 -0.54
N LYS A 43 4.58 -6.79 -0.17
CA LYS A 43 5.46 -7.60 -1.04
C LYS A 43 4.88 -8.98 -1.38
N GLU A 44 4.16 -9.61 -0.45
CA GLU A 44 3.45 -10.85 -0.75
C GLU A 44 2.28 -10.65 -1.72
N TYR A 45 1.50 -9.58 -1.53
CA TYR A 45 0.44 -9.20 -2.46
C TYR A 45 1.01 -8.84 -3.84
N GLU A 46 2.14 -8.12 -3.92
CA GLU A 46 2.83 -7.79 -5.18
C GLU A 46 3.16 -9.05 -6.00
N LYS A 47 3.63 -10.12 -5.34
CA LYS A 47 3.97 -11.37 -6.00
C LYS A 47 2.75 -12.08 -6.60
N LYS A 48 1.62 -12.02 -5.89
CA LYS A 48 0.36 -12.69 -6.27
C LYS A 48 -0.57 -11.82 -7.15
N ALA A 49 -0.29 -10.53 -7.23
CA ALA A 49 -1.12 -9.55 -7.94
C ALA A 49 -0.91 -9.58 -9.46
N ASP A 50 -1.97 -9.23 -10.18
CA ASP A 50 -1.95 -8.91 -11.61
C ASP A 50 -0.98 -7.75 -11.93
N PRO A 51 -0.50 -7.60 -13.18
CA PRO A 51 0.53 -6.62 -13.55
C PRO A 51 0.22 -5.18 -13.13
N THR A 52 -1.04 -4.76 -13.25
CA THR A 52 -1.49 -3.42 -12.86
C THR A 52 -1.49 -3.23 -11.35
N LEU A 53 -2.08 -4.17 -10.60
CA LEU A 53 -2.10 -4.11 -9.14
C LEU A 53 -0.69 -4.25 -8.55
N ARG A 54 0.17 -5.05 -9.17
CA ARG A 54 1.61 -5.13 -8.85
C ARG A 54 2.28 -3.76 -9.00
N THR A 55 1.97 -3.02 -10.06
CA THR A 55 2.51 -1.66 -10.28
C THR A 55 2.01 -0.70 -9.20
N ASP A 56 0.71 -0.73 -8.91
CA ASP A 56 0.09 0.08 -7.85
C ASP A 56 0.71 -0.20 -6.47
N ILE A 57 0.91 -1.47 -6.13
CA ILE A 57 1.56 -1.89 -4.88
C ILE A 57 3.02 -1.45 -4.82
N LYS A 58 3.76 -1.53 -5.93
CA LYS A 58 5.15 -1.05 -6.00
C LYS A 58 5.24 0.45 -5.78
N ILE A 59 4.31 1.22 -6.36
CA ILE A 59 4.22 2.66 -6.13
C ILE A 59 4.00 2.89 -4.62
N LEU A 60 3.00 2.27 -4.04
CA LEU A 60 2.69 2.40 -2.62
C LEU A 60 3.89 2.03 -1.72
N LEU A 61 4.58 0.93 -2.01
CA LEU A 61 5.78 0.49 -1.30
C LEU A 61 6.89 1.55 -1.35
N ARG A 62 7.13 2.18 -2.50
CA ARG A 62 8.11 3.27 -2.62
C ARG A 62 7.81 4.44 -1.69
N TYR A 63 6.55 4.85 -1.58
CA TYR A 63 6.17 5.94 -0.68
C TYR A 63 6.33 5.53 0.79
N ILE A 64 5.97 4.28 1.13
CA ILE A 64 6.15 3.75 2.50
C ILE A 64 7.63 3.65 2.88
N GLU A 65 8.50 3.23 1.96
CA GLU A 65 9.95 3.13 2.22
C GLU A 65 10.63 4.50 2.32
N LYS A 66 10.07 5.54 1.69
CA LYS A 66 10.62 6.90 1.68
C LYS A 66 10.31 7.70 2.96
N GLU A 67 9.24 7.35 3.69
CA GLU A 67 8.82 8.02 4.95
C GLU A 67 9.45 7.39 6.20
#